data_AF-A0A848MT22-F1
#
_entry.id   AF-A0A848MT22-F1
#
_cell.length_a   1.000
_cell.length_b   1.000
_cell.length_c   1.000
_cell.angle_alpha   90.00
_cell.angle_beta   90.00
_cell.angle_gamma   90.00
#
_symmetry.space_group_name_H-M   'P 1'
#
loop_
_entity.id
_entity.type
_entity.pdbx_description
1 polymer ?
#
loop_
_entity_poly.entity_id
_entity_poly.type
_entity_poly.pdbx_seq_one_letter_code
_entity_poly.pdbx_strand_id
1 'polypeptide(L)'
;MSNDTQPEIRFPGFTEAWEQRKLSEITERVTRKNKELETTLPLTISAQDGLIDQNEFFNKTVASRDVSGYYLIKNGEFAYNKSYSNGYPWGAIKRLNRYNMGVLS
;
A
#
# COMPACT_ATOMS: atom_id res chain seq x y z
N MET A 1 24.20 0.55 15.85
CA MET A 1 22.99 1.40 15.83
C MET A 1 22.99 2.17 17.13
N SER A 2 22.89 3.49 17.11
CA SER A 2 22.85 4.29 18.34
C SER A 2 21.68 3.82 19.20
N ASN A 3 21.88 3.67 20.51
CA ASN A 3 20.81 3.41 21.48
C ASN A 3 19.98 4.66 21.77
N ASP A 4 20.03 5.65 20.86
CA ASP A 4 19.29 6.89 21.00
C ASP A 4 17.87 6.69 20.46
N THR A 5 16.93 6.56 21.39
CA THR A 5 15.51 6.43 21.10
C THR A 5 14.82 7.79 21.00
N GLN A 6 15.58 8.90 21.02
CA GLN A 6 15.06 10.25 20.94
C GLN A 6 15.60 10.99 19.70
N PRO A 7 14.79 11.15 18.63
CA PRO A 7 15.13 12.00 17.51
C PRO A 7 15.54 13.41 17.92
N GLU A 8 16.55 13.93 17.23
CA GLU A 8 17.06 15.30 17.38
C GLU A 8 16.00 16.37 17.08
N ILE A 9 14.99 16.03 16.25
CA ILE A 9 13.90 16.92 15.86
C ILE A 9 12.56 16.26 16.20
N ARG A 10 11.73 16.97 16.98
CA ARG A 10 10.38 16.52 17.37
C ARG A 10 9.40 17.67 17.45
N PHE A 11 8.12 17.37 17.23
CA PHE A 11 7.04 18.32 17.48
C PHE A 11 6.84 18.55 18.99
N PRO A 12 6.49 19.77 19.43
CA PRO A 12 6.14 20.03 20.82
C PRO A 12 5.05 19.06 21.31
N GLY A 13 5.24 18.52 22.52
CA GLY A 13 4.31 17.55 23.12
C GLY A 13 4.63 16.07 22.87
N PHE A 14 5.61 15.75 22.00
CA PHE A 14 6.08 14.37 21.77
C PHE A 14 7.45 14.14 22.42
N THR A 15 7.52 14.15 23.75
CA THR A 15 8.78 14.07 24.52
C THR A 15 9.25 12.65 24.81
N GLU A 16 8.33 11.67 24.76
CA GLU A 16 8.59 10.27 25.08
C GLU A 16 9.55 9.58 24.10
N ALA A 17 10.29 8.59 24.60
CA ALA A 17 11.18 7.75 23.80
C ALA A 17 10.41 7.00 22.70
N TRP A 18 11.05 6.77 21.56
CA TRP A 18 10.51 5.82 20.59
C TRP A 18 10.56 4.41 21.16
N GLU A 19 9.48 3.66 20.92
CA GLU A 19 9.40 2.27 21.29
C GLU A 19 9.33 1.41 20.03
N GLN A 20 10.03 0.28 20.05
CA GLN A 20 9.89 -0.72 19.00
C GLN A 20 8.57 -1.47 19.18
N ARG A 21 7.88 -1.70 18.08
CA ARG A 21 6.63 -2.47 18.01
C ARG A 21 6.67 -3.41 16.83
N LYS A 22 6.01 -4.56 16.94
CA LYS A 22 5.82 -5.44 15.78
C LYS A 22 4.78 -4.79 14.87
N LEU A 23 4.99 -4.85 13.56
CA LEU A 23 4.02 -4.32 12.60
C LEU A 23 2.62 -4.94 12.79
N SER A 24 2.55 -6.22 13.14
CA SER A 24 1.31 -6.94 13.43
C SER A 24 0.56 -6.46 14.66
N GLU A 25 1.19 -5.70 15.56
CA GLU A 25 0.52 -5.13 16.74
C GLU A 25 -0.26 -3.85 16.41
N ILE A 26 0.05 -3.23 15.27
CA ILE A 26 -0.53 -1.93 14.86
C ILE A 26 -1.19 -1.99 13.48
N THR A 27 -1.26 -3.17 12.85
CA THR A 27 -1.87 -3.37 11.54
C THR A 27 -2.65 -4.67 11.47
N GLU A 28 -3.67 -4.67 10.61
CA GLU A 28 -4.42 -5.87 10.24
C GLU A 28 -4.11 -6.24 8.80
N ARG A 29 -3.86 -7.53 8.55
CA ARG A 29 -3.59 -8.01 7.20
C ARG A 29 -4.89 -8.14 6.42
N VAL A 30 -5.00 -7.42 5.31
CA VAL A 30 -6.09 -7.60 4.35
C VAL A 30 -5.90 -8.94 3.62
N THR A 31 -6.83 -9.87 3.82
CA THR A 31 -6.88 -11.18 3.14
C THR A 31 -8.13 -11.36 2.28
N ARG A 32 -9.01 -10.36 2.27
CA ARG A 32 -10.29 -10.35 1.56
C ARG A 32 -10.08 -10.56 0.06
N LYS A 33 -10.79 -11.52 -0.50
CA LYS A 33 -10.78 -11.84 -1.94
C LYS A 33 -11.99 -11.25 -2.64
N ASN A 34 -11.82 -10.86 -3.90
CA ASN A 34 -12.86 -10.26 -4.74
C ASN A 34 -13.85 -11.30 -5.32
N LYS A 35 -14.29 -12.28 -4.51
CA LYS A 35 -15.07 -13.43 -4.99
C LYS A 35 -16.38 -13.04 -5.67
N GLU A 36 -17.05 -12.01 -5.14
CA GLU A 36 -18.31 -11.49 -5.65
C GLU A 36 -18.13 -10.41 -6.74
N LEU A 37 -16.90 -10.21 -7.22
CA LEU A 37 -16.56 -9.20 -8.22
C LEU A 37 -17.07 -7.78 -7.85
N GLU A 38 -16.88 -7.37 -6.58
CA GLU A 38 -17.24 -6.03 -6.10
C GLU A 38 -16.61 -4.91 -6.95
N THR A 39 -15.45 -5.18 -7.56
CA THR A 39 -14.82 -4.30 -8.53
C THR A 39 -14.01 -5.08 -9.56
N THR A 40 -13.91 -4.54 -10.76
CA THR A 40 -13.06 -5.03 -11.84
C THR A 40 -11.89 -4.09 -12.14
N LEU A 41 -11.60 -3.13 -11.25
CA LEU A 41 -10.52 -2.14 -11.42
C LEU A 41 -9.16 -2.72 -10.98
N PRO A 42 -8.28 -3.16 -11.90
CA PRO A 42 -6.95 -3.63 -11.54
C PRO A 42 -6.07 -2.44 -11.15
N LEU A 43 -5.52 -2.48 -9.95
CA LEU A 43 -4.58 -1.48 -9.47
C LEU A 43 -3.14 -1.97 -9.61
N THR A 44 -2.23 -1.04 -9.81
CA THR A 44 -0.79 -1.24 -9.62
C THR A 44 -0.28 -0.23 -8.62
N ILE A 45 0.81 -0.60 -7.94
CA ILE A 45 1.50 0.28 -7.03
C ILE A 45 2.64 0.98 -7.77
N SER A 46 2.43 2.25 -8.10
CA SER A 46 3.46 3.18 -8.54
C SER A 46 4.13 3.82 -7.33
N ALA A 47 5.46 3.82 -7.34
CA ALA A 47 6.23 4.49 -6.30
C ALA A 47 6.01 6.02 -6.33
N GLN A 48 5.75 6.61 -7.49
CA GLN A 48 5.52 8.05 -7.64
C GLN A 48 4.03 8.39 -7.47
N ASP A 49 3.14 7.60 -8.05
CA ASP A 49 1.72 7.98 -8.19
C ASP A 49 0.80 7.32 -7.15
N GLY A 50 1.30 6.32 -6.44
CA GLY A 50 0.50 5.54 -5.48
C GLY A 50 -0.20 4.35 -6.12
N LEU A 51 -1.37 3.99 -5.58
CA LEU A 51 -2.23 2.97 -6.17
C LEU A 51 -3.04 3.59 -7.31
N ILE A 52 -2.79 3.13 -8.53
CA ILE A 52 -3.30 3.70 -9.78
C ILE A 52 -3.83 2.59 -10.69
N ASP A 53 -4.82 2.90 -11.53
CA ASP A 53 -5.32 1.97 -12.55
C ASP A 53 -4.17 1.47 -13.44
N GLN A 54 -4.07 0.14 -13.62
CA GLN A 54 -3.09 -0.47 -14.51
C GLN A 54 -3.23 0.02 -15.95
N ASN A 55 -4.46 0.27 -16.42
CA ASN A 55 -4.71 0.71 -17.78
C ASN A 55 -4.20 2.14 -18.00
N GLU A 56 -4.42 3.02 -17.00
CA GLU A 56 -3.89 4.40 -16.98
C GLU A 56 -2.35 4.37 -16.96
N PHE A 57 -1.75 3.50 -16.15
CA PHE A 57 -0.30 3.48 -15.93
C PHE A 57 0.49 2.85 -17.09
N PHE A 58 0.01 1.75 -17.67
CA PHE A 58 0.74 1.01 -18.72
C PHE A 58 0.30 1.36 -20.15
N ASN A 59 -0.72 2.20 -20.32
CA ASN A 59 -1.35 2.54 -21.60
C ASN A 59 -1.66 1.28 -22.44
N LYS A 60 -2.08 0.21 -21.76
CA LYS A 60 -2.43 -1.09 -22.34
C LYS A 60 -3.69 -1.58 -21.65
N THR A 61 -4.69 -1.93 -22.46
CA THR A 61 -5.89 -2.60 -21.96
C THR A 61 -5.50 -3.97 -21.44
N VAL A 62 -5.62 -4.19 -20.13
CA VAL A 62 -5.55 -5.55 -19.58
C VAL A 62 -6.80 -6.29 -20.04
N ALA A 63 -6.66 -7.16 -21.04
CA ALA A 63 -7.74 -8.05 -21.46
C ALA A 63 -8.26 -8.84 -20.25
N SER A 64 -9.59 -9.05 -20.20
CA SER A 64 -10.36 -9.69 -19.12
C SER A 64 -9.65 -10.86 -18.45
N ARG A 65 -8.78 -10.57 -17.48
CA ARG A 65 -8.27 -11.54 -16.52
C ARG A 65 -9.34 -11.68 -15.45
N ASP A 66 -9.71 -12.90 -15.14
CA ASP A 66 -10.54 -13.17 -13.97
C ASP A 66 -9.81 -12.61 -12.72
N VAL A 67 -10.41 -11.58 -12.13
CA VAL A 67 -9.90 -10.90 -10.92
C VAL A 67 -10.61 -11.37 -9.65
N SER A 68 -11.46 -12.40 -9.71
CA SER A 68 -12.20 -12.89 -8.55
C SER A 68 -11.26 -13.40 -7.43
N GLY A 69 -10.10 -13.92 -7.83
CA GLY A 69 -9.04 -14.39 -6.93
C GLY A 69 -8.14 -13.29 -6.36
N TYR A 70 -8.27 -12.04 -6.82
CA TYR A 70 -7.41 -10.94 -6.38
C TYR A 70 -7.82 -10.45 -5.00
N TYR A 71 -6.90 -9.79 -4.30
CA TYR A 71 -7.22 -9.12 -3.05
C TYR A 71 -8.06 -7.87 -3.34
N LEU A 72 -9.23 -7.80 -2.71
CA LEU A 72 -10.08 -6.62 -2.75
C LEU A 72 -9.56 -5.63 -1.72
N ILE A 73 -9.16 -4.44 -2.16
CA ILE A 73 -8.75 -3.35 -1.27
C ILE A 73 -9.77 -2.21 -1.31
N LYS A 74 -9.99 -1.56 -0.16
CA LYS A 74 -10.91 -0.44 0.04
C LYS A 74 -10.16 0.85 0.36
N ASN A 75 -10.80 1.98 0.11
CA ASN A 75 -10.24 3.29 0.39
C ASN A 75 -9.70 3.34 1.83
N GLY A 76 -8.48 3.86 1.96
CA GLY A 76 -7.77 3.98 3.23
C GLY A 76 -6.90 2.79 3.60
N GLU A 77 -7.04 1.64 2.93
CA GLU A 77 -6.14 0.48 3.10
C GLU A 77 -4.81 0.68 2.36
N PHE A 78 -3.79 -0.09 2.73
CA PHE A 78 -2.43 0.05 2.24
C PHE A 78 -1.98 -1.17 1.45
N ALA A 79 -1.13 -0.94 0.45
CA ALA A 79 -0.41 -1.98 -0.28
C ALA A 79 1.11 -1.73 -0.19
N TYR A 80 1.87 -2.82 -0.19
CA TYR A 80 3.33 -2.80 -0.19
C TYR A 80 3.86 -3.64 -1.34
N ASN A 81 4.79 -3.09 -2.13
CA ASN A 81 5.64 -3.87 -3.03
C ASN A 81 7.09 -3.82 -2.60
N LYS A 82 7.79 -4.95 -2.68
CA LYS A 82 9.24 -5.02 -2.43
C LYS A 82 10.08 -4.51 -3.62
N SER A 83 9.48 -4.37 -4.80
CA SER A 83 10.23 -4.06 -6.03
C SER A 83 10.92 -2.71 -5.93
N TYR A 84 12.22 -2.71 -6.22
CA TYR A 84 13.03 -1.50 -6.30
C TYR A 84 12.47 -0.57 -7.36
N SER A 85 12.19 0.67 -6.97
CA SER A 85 11.89 1.78 -7.89
C SER A 85 12.88 2.89 -7.63
N ASN A 86 13.14 3.76 -8.61
CA ASN A 86 14.07 4.87 -8.43
C ASN A 86 13.60 5.76 -7.25
N GLY A 87 14.45 5.94 -6.23
CA GLY A 87 14.12 6.64 -4.98
C GLY A 87 13.46 5.78 -3.88
N TYR A 88 13.22 4.49 -4.13
CA TYR A 88 12.53 3.57 -3.21
C TYR A 88 13.31 2.26 -3.05
N PRO A 89 14.48 2.29 -2.38
CA PRO A 89 15.36 1.13 -2.23
C PRO A 89 14.78 0.02 -1.35
N TRP A 90 13.70 0.27 -0.63
CA TRP A 90 13.03 -0.72 0.23
C TRP A 90 11.62 -1.04 -0.24
N GLY A 91 11.30 -0.71 -1.49
CA GLY A 91 9.95 -0.80 -2.02
C GLY A 91 9.09 0.41 -1.65
N ALA A 92 7.78 0.34 -1.95
CA ALA A 92 6.83 1.41 -1.68
C ALA A 92 5.64 0.89 -0.88
N ILE A 93 5.23 1.66 0.13
CA ILE A 93 3.95 1.50 0.83
C ILE A 93 3.05 2.63 0.38
N LYS A 94 1.87 2.31 -0.16
CA LYS A 94 0.93 3.29 -0.70
C LYS A 94 -0.47 3.04 -0.17
N ARG A 95 -1.14 4.11 0.26
CA ARG A 95 -2.54 4.10 0.71
C ARG A 95 -3.48 4.30 -0.48
N LEU A 96 -4.56 3.54 -0.53
CA LEU A 96 -5.60 3.72 -1.54
C LEU A 96 -6.42 4.97 -1.23
N ASN A 97 -6.11 6.08 -1.89
CA ASN A 97 -6.82 7.35 -1.70
C ASN A 97 -7.71 7.72 -2.90
N ARG A 98 -7.32 7.33 -4.12
CA ARG A 98 -7.95 7.80 -5.38
C ARG A 98 -9.29 7.14 -5.72
N TYR A 99 -9.50 5.91 -5.24
CA TYR A 99 -10.67 5.10 -5.57
C TYR A 99 -11.35 4.59 -4.30
N ASN A 100 -12.63 4.28 -4.40
CA ASN A 100 -13.38 3.66 -3.30
C ASN A 100 -12.90 2.23 -3.02
N MET A 101 -12.55 1.49 -4.08
CA MET A 101 -12.02 0.14 -4.03
C MET A 101 -11.32 -0.23 -5.34
N GLY A 102 -10.49 -1.27 -5.30
CA GLY A 102 -9.86 -1.88 -6.46
C GLY A 102 -9.28 -3.24 -6.11
N VAL A 103 -8.64 -3.90 -7.08
CA VAL A 103 -8.05 -5.23 -6.88
C VAL A 103 -6.55 -5.26 -7.14
N LEU A 104 -5.86 -6.04 -6.32
CA LEU A 104 -4.43 -6.33 -6.43
C LEU A 104 -4.21 -7.84 -6.54
N SER A 105 -3.37 -8.25 -7.49
CA SER A 105 -3.00 -9.67 -7.70
C SER A 105 -2.27 -10.25 -6.50
#